data_AF-A0AAD5YTR6-F1
#
_entry.id   AF-A0AAD5YTR6-F1
#
_cell.length_a   1.000
_cell.length_b   1.000
_cell.length_c   1.000
_cell.angle_alpha   90.00
_cell.angle_beta   90.00
_cell.angle_gamma   90.00
#
_symmetry.space_group_name_H-M   'P 1'
#
loop_
_entity.id
_entity.type
_entity.pdbx_description
1 polymer ?
#
loop_
_entity_poly.entity_id
_entity_poly.type
_entity_poly.pdbx_seq_one_letter_code
_entity_poly.pdbx_strand_id
1 'polypeptide(L)'
;MQRCLDTFHAHKDIFIAHGAPAIRALGSPDGYNTESPERLHIDFAKAAYRASNRRDYVEQMAVWLQRRESMWIHEGYIQWLDNSLNQGETTGVLQDLDEDSVCVTPQLHTGAEPCNPGKSASLSLARSYRIAKNPAFADVSVETLGSAYQALDFTAALATFLRCCSGASHIAPNQYDRFDVYKQVIVTIPLSPLVDAHETTQRIRAQPASSGTGRKKGSPACFDTVLIVEDVAKFRSEGGLAGLRVAQVRVLFRLSPHLGMYPHPLAYVEWFTGLDNTPDPSSGLKTLRRSTRNSRRNVGNKVRLGHS
;
A
#
# COMPACT_ATOMS: atom_id res chain seq x y z
N MET A 1 20.20 -10.97 -36.90
CA MET A 1 20.16 -11.87 -35.74
C MET A 1 21.11 -13.06 -35.94
N GLN A 2 21.11 -13.73 -37.11
CA GLN A 2 22.02 -14.83 -37.44
C GLN A 2 23.52 -14.50 -37.27
N ARG A 3 23.99 -13.39 -37.86
CA ARG A 3 25.40 -12.96 -37.74
C ARG A 3 25.91 -12.77 -36.31
N CYS A 4 25.06 -12.29 -35.39
CA CYS A 4 25.44 -12.12 -33.98
C CYS A 4 25.55 -13.48 -33.26
N LEU A 5 24.70 -14.43 -33.66
CA LEU A 5 24.70 -15.80 -33.17
C LEU A 5 25.95 -16.54 -33.67
N ASP A 6 26.28 -16.39 -34.96
CA ASP A 6 27.49 -16.98 -35.55
C ASP A 6 28.77 -16.40 -34.92
N THR A 7 28.79 -15.10 -34.61
CA THR A 7 29.93 -14.44 -33.92
C THR A 7 30.08 -14.92 -32.48
N PHE A 8 28.97 -15.09 -31.74
CA PHE A 8 29.00 -15.63 -30.38
C PHE A 8 29.49 -17.08 -30.35
N HIS A 9 29.05 -17.91 -31.30
CA HIS A 9 29.50 -19.30 -31.42
C HIS A 9 30.98 -19.40 -31.82
N ALA A 10 31.47 -18.55 -32.72
CA ALA A 10 32.88 -18.51 -33.10
C ALA A 10 33.81 -18.13 -31.92
N HIS A 11 33.35 -17.29 -30.99
CA HIS A 11 34.13 -16.88 -29.82
C HIS A 11 33.99 -17.83 -28.62
N LYS A 12 32.96 -18.68 -28.60
CA LYS A 12 32.77 -19.70 -27.57
C LYS A 12 33.90 -20.74 -27.57
N ASP A 13 34.39 -21.09 -28.75
CA ASP A 13 35.47 -22.08 -28.91
C ASP A 13 36.79 -21.60 -28.29
N ILE A 14 37.02 -20.29 -28.28
CA ILE A 14 38.20 -19.64 -27.67
C ILE A 14 38.17 -19.82 -26.13
N PHE A 15 37.00 -19.67 -25.50
CA PHE A 15 36.85 -19.86 -24.06
C PHE A 15 37.10 -21.31 -23.65
N ILE A 16 36.64 -22.29 -24.45
CA ILE A 16 36.84 -23.71 -24.18
C ILE A 16 38.31 -24.11 -24.42
N ALA A 17 38.93 -23.60 -25.48
CA ALA A 17 40.31 -23.90 -25.84
C ALA A 17 41.34 -23.37 -24.82
N HIS A 18 41.10 -22.18 -24.26
CA HIS A 18 42.04 -21.54 -23.33
C HIS A 18 41.67 -21.66 -21.85
N GLY A 19 40.42 -22.05 -21.53
CA GLY A 19 39.99 -22.26 -20.15
C GLY A 19 40.75 -23.39 -19.46
N ALA A 20 40.91 -24.55 -20.12
CA ALA A 20 41.57 -25.71 -19.52
C ALA A 20 43.08 -25.51 -19.25
N PRO A 21 43.87 -24.86 -20.14
CA PRO A 21 45.24 -24.45 -19.83
C PRO A 21 45.33 -23.41 -18.71
N ALA A 22 44.44 -22.41 -18.71
CA ALA A 22 44.45 -21.34 -17.70
C ALA A 22 44.13 -21.88 -16.29
N ILE A 23 43.17 -22.79 -16.15
CA ILE A 23 42.84 -23.43 -14.86
C ILE A 23 44.03 -24.26 -14.34
N ARG A 24 44.76 -24.93 -15.22
CA ARG A 24 45.97 -25.69 -14.84
C ARG A 24 47.14 -24.77 -14.45
N ALA A 25 47.25 -23.60 -15.05
CA ALA A 25 48.36 -22.66 -14.84
C ALA A 25 48.12 -21.68 -13.67
N LEU A 26 46.87 -21.29 -13.42
CA LEU A 26 46.50 -20.20 -12.50
C LEU A 26 45.66 -20.68 -11.31
N GLY A 27 45.26 -21.95 -11.28
CA GLY A 27 44.40 -22.52 -10.24
C GLY A 27 42.92 -22.55 -10.62
N SER A 28 42.10 -23.13 -9.74
CA SER A 28 40.65 -23.13 -9.90
C SER A 28 40.15 -21.67 -9.95
N PRO A 29 39.13 -21.34 -10.75
CA PRO A 29 38.47 -20.04 -10.68
C PRO A 29 37.57 -19.99 -9.44
N ASP A 30 38.16 -20.07 -8.26
CA ASP A 30 37.48 -19.93 -6.98
C ASP A 30 37.05 -18.46 -6.79
N GLY A 31 35.73 -18.23 -6.84
CA GLY A 31 35.13 -16.90 -6.70
C GLY A 31 34.70 -16.22 -8.02
N TYR A 32 35.09 -16.75 -9.19
CA TYR A 32 34.67 -16.26 -10.50
C TYR A 32 33.64 -17.18 -11.17
N ASN A 33 32.58 -17.53 -10.44
CA ASN A 33 31.46 -18.26 -11.00
C ASN A 33 30.66 -17.34 -11.95
N THR A 34 30.56 -17.68 -13.23
CA THR A 34 29.73 -16.94 -14.20
C THR A 34 28.24 -17.20 -14.02
N GLU A 35 27.85 -18.26 -13.29
CA GLU A 35 26.47 -18.62 -13.01
C GLU A 35 25.73 -17.53 -12.24
N SER A 36 26.36 -16.89 -11.25
CA SER A 36 25.75 -15.81 -10.46
C SER A 36 25.36 -14.59 -11.32
N PRO A 37 26.29 -13.97 -12.09
CA PRO A 37 25.93 -12.88 -12.98
C PRO A 37 25.01 -13.34 -14.13
N GLU A 38 25.13 -14.58 -14.61
CA GLU A 38 24.21 -15.12 -15.62
C GLU A 38 22.77 -15.26 -15.10
N ARG A 39 22.58 -15.77 -13.88
CA ARG A 39 21.27 -15.84 -13.20
C ARG A 39 20.67 -14.46 -13.01
N LEU A 40 21.45 -13.51 -12.49
CA LEU A 40 21.01 -12.11 -12.35
C LEU A 40 20.66 -11.49 -13.72
N HIS A 41 21.41 -11.80 -14.77
CA HIS A 41 21.12 -11.33 -16.12
C HIS A 41 19.83 -11.95 -16.69
N ILE A 42 19.47 -13.18 -16.32
CA ILE A 42 18.17 -13.77 -16.67
C ILE A 42 17.03 -13.00 -16.00
N ASP A 43 17.12 -12.77 -14.70
CA ASP A 43 16.04 -12.18 -13.91
C ASP A 43 15.89 -10.68 -14.10
N PHE A 44 16.99 -9.95 -14.25
CA PHE A 44 16.97 -8.49 -14.30
C PHE A 44 17.09 -7.92 -15.70
N ALA A 45 17.81 -8.59 -16.60
CA ALA A 45 17.94 -8.12 -17.97
C ALA A 45 16.94 -8.82 -18.91
N LYS A 46 16.98 -10.14 -19.03
CA LYS A 46 16.15 -10.88 -20.00
C LYS A 46 14.67 -10.81 -19.67
N ALA A 47 14.26 -11.01 -18.41
CA ALA A 47 12.86 -10.93 -18.02
C ALA A 47 12.29 -9.51 -18.21
N ALA A 48 13.01 -8.49 -17.75
CA ALA A 48 12.62 -7.09 -17.94
C ALA A 48 12.53 -6.71 -19.44
N TYR A 49 13.50 -7.17 -20.26
CA TYR A 49 13.49 -6.93 -21.70
C TYR A 49 12.30 -7.61 -22.38
N ARG A 50 11.95 -8.84 -21.98
CA ARG A 50 10.77 -9.57 -22.50
C ARG A 50 9.45 -8.87 -22.15
N ALA A 51 9.37 -8.30 -20.95
CA ALA A 51 8.19 -7.55 -20.49
C ALA A 51 8.05 -6.16 -21.16
N SER A 52 9.13 -5.65 -21.77
CA SER A 52 9.12 -4.38 -22.50
C SER A 52 8.58 -4.52 -23.93
N ASN A 53 8.20 -3.40 -24.54
CA ASN A 53 7.86 -3.36 -25.97
C ASN A 53 9.11 -3.34 -26.89
N ARG A 54 10.33 -3.48 -26.32
CA ARG A 54 11.65 -3.49 -27.01
C ARG A 54 12.03 -2.20 -27.72
N ARG A 55 11.30 -1.10 -27.50
CA ARG A 55 11.62 0.25 -27.99
C ARG A 55 11.98 1.12 -26.79
N ASP A 56 13.11 1.81 -26.83
CA ASP A 56 13.61 2.62 -25.69
C ASP A 56 13.54 1.84 -24.36
N TYR A 57 13.98 0.58 -24.41
CA TYR A 57 13.68 -0.44 -23.39
C TYR A 57 14.41 -0.22 -22.07
N VAL A 58 15.46 0.59 -22.02
CA VAL A 58 16.26 0.81 -20.80
C VAL A 58 15.41 1.43 -19.69
N GLU A 59 14.65 2.49 -20.02
CA GLU A 59 13.73 3.13 -19.06
C GLU A 59 12.61 2.18 -18.64
N GLN A 60 12.06 1.42 -19.59
CA GLN A 60 11.00 0.45 -19.31
C GLN A 60 11.49 -0.68 -18.40
N MET A 61 12.72 -1.18 -18.62
CA MET A 61 13.36 -2.19 -17.79
C MET A 61 13.63 -1.66 -16.38
N ALA A 62 14.11 -0.43 -16.24
CA ALA A 62 14.32 0.21 -14.93
C ALA A 62 13.01 0.35 -14.15
N VAL A 63 11.94 0.83 -14.79
CA VAL A 63 10.60 0.94 -14.18
C VAL A 63 10.05 -0.44 -13.81
N TRP A 64 10.26 -1.45 -14.66
CA TRP A 64 9.83 -2.81 -14.38
C TRP A 64 10.54 -3.40 -13.15
N LEU A 65 11.87 -3.20 -13.04
CA LEU A 65 12.66 -3.63 -11.89
C LEU A 65 12.21 -2.93 -10.60
N GLN A 66 12.05 -1.62 -10.64
CA GLN A 66 11.59 -0.83 -9.49
C GLN A 66 10.22 -1.31 -8.98
N ARG A 67 9.29 -1.63 -9.89
CA ARG A 67 7.99 -2.19 -9.54
C ARG A 67 8.12 -3.57 -8.90
N ARG A 68 8.98 -4.43 -9.46
CA ARG A 68 9.22 -5.78 -8.93
C ARG A 68 9.81 -5.76 -7.52
N GLU A 69 10.81 -4.91 -7.30
CA GLU A 69 11.40 -4.69 -5.98
C GLU A 69 10.38 -4.13 -4.98
N SER A 70 9.60 -3.13 -5.39
CA SER A 70 8.53 -2.57 -4.54
C SER A 70 7.50 -3.62 -4.11
N MET A 71 7.15 -4.55 -5.01
CA MET A 71 6.23 -5.64 -4.67
C MET A 71 6.84 -6.63 -3.70
N TRP A 72 8.10 -7.01 -3.87
CA TRP A 72 8.77 -7.94 -2.96
C TRP A 72 8.93 -7.37 -1.55
N ILE A 73 9.33 -6.09 -1.45
CA ILE A 73 9.39 -5.39 -0.17
C ILE A 73 8.01 -5.35 0.47
N HIS A 74 6.97 -5.03 -0.32
CA HIS A 74 5.61 -5.00 0.20
C HIS A 74 5.08 -6.38 0.61
N GLU A 75 5.37 -7.43 -0.15
CA GLU A 75 5.00 -8.80 0.16
C GLU A 75 5.65 -9.26 1.48
N GLY A 76 6.95 -9.01 1.64
CA GLY A 76 7.65 -9.28 2.91
C GLY A 76 7.08 -8.47 4.07
N TYR A 77 6.70 -7.21 3.84
CA TYR A 77 6.03 -6.38 4.83
C TYR A 77 4.68 -6.98 5.28
N ILE A 78 3.85 -7.43 4.33
CA ILE A 78 2.55 -8.05 4.66
C ILE A 78 2.72 -9.37 5.42
N GLN A 79 3.68 -10.21 5.02
CA GLN A 79 4.00 -11.45 5.75
C GLN A 79 4.48 -11.17 7.17
N TRP A 80 5.33 -10.16 7.35
CA TRP A 80 5.77 -9.72 8.67
C TRP A 80 4.60 -9.21 9.53
N LEU A 81 3.70 -8.42 8.94
CA LEU A 81 2.49 -7.97 9.63
C LEU A 81 1.63 -9.13 10.12
N ASP A 82 1.39 -10.12 9.27
CA ASP A 82 0.59 -11.30 9.60
C ASP A 82 1.20 -12.07 10.78
N ASN A 83 2.50 -12.35 10.73
CA ASN A 83 3.23 -12.99 11.82
C ASN A 83 3.16 -12.18 13.12
N SER A 84 3.22 -10.85 13.04
CA SER A 84 3.15 -9.98 14.21
C SER A 84 1.75 -9.89 14.82
N LEU A 85 0.71 -9.92 13.97
CA LEU A 85 -0.69 -9.95 14.42
C LEU A 85 -1.06 -11.28 15.08
N ASN A 86 -0.57 -12.40 14.54
CA ASN A 86 -0.84 -13.73 15.08
C ASN A 86 -0.13 -14.00 16.42
N GLN A 87 0.89 -13.21 16.78
CA GLN A 87 1.59 -13.29 18.08
C GLN A 87 0.94 -12.46 19.19
N GLY A 88 0.00 -11.55 18.86
CA GLY A 88 -0.62 -10.61 19.81
C GLY A 88 -1.90 -11.10 20.52
N GLU A 89 -2.44 -12.28 20.18
CA GLU A 89 -3.70 -12.79 20.76
C GLU A 89 -3.53 -13.59 22.08
N THR A 90 -2.35 -13.59 22.71
CA THR A 90 -2.16 -14.17 24.06
C THR A 90 -1.97 -13.11 25.15
N THR A 91 -3.06 -12.86 25.88
CA THR A 91 -3.11 -12.40 27.30
C THR A 91 -2.82 -10.91 27.58
N GLY A 92 -3.83 -10.19 28.10
CA GLY A 92 -3.66 -8.85 28.69
C GLY A 92 -4.94 -8.26 29.27
N VAL A 93 -5.41 -8.84 30.38
CA VAL A 93 -6.49 -8.32 31.25
C VAL A 93 -5.93 -7.21 32.17
N LEU A 94 -6.57 -6.03 32.16
CA LEU A 94 -6.62 -4.92 33.16
C LEU A 94 -5.26 -4.38 33.70
N GLN A 95 -5.03 -3.07 33.90
CA GLN A 95 -5.67 -2.21 34.90
C GLN A 95 -5.09 -0.77 34.80
N ASP A 96 -5.91 0.23 35.11
CA ASP A 96 -5.54 1.62 35.36
C ASP A 96 -4.44 1.75 36.43
N LEU A 97 -3.49 2.69 36.29
CA LEU A 97 -2.88 3.45 37.40
C LEU A 97 -2.20 4.73 36.89
N ASP A 98 -2.37 5.78 37.70
CA ASP A 98 -2.07 7.20 37.52
C ASP A 98 -0.58 7.64 37.64
N GLU A 99 -0.36 8.85 37.11
CA GLU A 99 0.55 9.98 37.41
C GLU A 99 1.99 9.85 37.97
N ASP A 100 2.78 10.83 37.49
CA ASP A 100 4.04 11.42 37.99
C ASP A 100 5.38 10.67 37.88
N SER A 101 6.31 11.21 37.06
CA SER A 101 7.53 11.88 37.57
C SER A 101 8.54 12.27 36.45
N VAL A 102 9.42 13.21 36.80
CA VAL A 102 10.14 14.23 36.01
C VAL A 102 11.40 13.74 35.25
N CYS A 103 11.76 14.46 34.19
CA CYS A 103 12.95 14.31 33.34
C CYS A 103 14.27 14.77 33.97
N VAL A 104 15.39 14.06 33.75
CA VAL A 104 16.76 14.63 33.70
C VAL A 104 17.68 13.79 32.77
N THR A 105 18.44 14.45 31.91
CA THR A 105 19.52 13.94 31.00
C THR A 105 20.93 14.29 31.55
N PRO A 106 22.06 13.97 30.87
CA PRO A 106 22.67 12.66 30.58
C PRO A 106 24.15 12.59 31.05
N GLN A 107 24.76 11.41 31.23
CA GLN A 107 26.23 11.30 31.14
C GLN A 107 26.73 9.88 30.79
N LEU A 108 27.77 9.89 29.96
CA LEU A 108 28.48 8.81 29.26
C LEU A 108 29.32 7.96 30.24
N HIS A 109 29.49 6.64 30.01
CA HIS A 109 30.77 5.89 30.02
C HIS A 109 30.56 4.35 29.92
N THR A 110 31.04 3.82 28.79
CA THR A 110 31.75 2.55 28.50
C THR A 110 31.60 1.32 29.42
N GLY A 111 31.17 0.19 28.83
CA GLY A 111 31.34 -1.17 29.38
C GLY A 111 30.45 -2.20 28.67
N ALA A 112 31.03 -3.27 28.12
CA ALA A 112 30.39 -4.25 27.26
C ALA A 112 29.59 -5.34 28.01
N GLU A 113 28.43 -5.70 27.43
CA GLU A 113 27.56 -6.90 27.61
C GLU A 113 26.91 -7.14 29.01
N PRO A 114 25.68 -7.68 29.12
CA PRO A 114 24.97 -8.53 28.14
C PRO A 114 23.62 -7.98 27.64
N CYS A 115 23.29 -8.30 26.39
CA CYS A 115 21.99 -8.05 25.77
C CYS A 115 20.83 -8.63 26.61
N ASN A 116 20.02 -7.74 27.18
CA ASN A 116 18.80 -8.09 27.91
C ASN A 116 17.66 -8.36 26.89
N PRO A 117 17.07 -9.57 26.79
CA PRO A 117 15.97 -9.85 25.89
C PRO A 117 14.67 -9.36 26.56
N GLY A 118 14.46 -8.06 26.55
CA GLY A 118 13.48 -7.45 27.46
C GLY A 118 12.81 -6.19 26.95
N LYS A 119 12.65 -6.06 25.64
CA LYS A 119 11.67 -5.14 25.05
C LYS A 119 10.97 -5.87 23.92
N SER A 120 10.15 -6.85 24.29
CA SER A 120 9.07 -7.29 23.41
C SER A 120 8.20 -6.06 23.20
N ALA A 121 8.40 -5.38 22.07
CA ALA A 121 7.53 -4.32 21.64
C ALA A 121 6.16 -4.97 21.45
N SER A 122 5.31 -4.88 22.47
CA SER A 122 3.90 -5.21 22.35
C SER A 122 3.34 -4.25 21.32
N LEU A 123 3.25 -4.73 20.07
CA LEU A 123 2.65 -4.00 18.96
C LEU A 123 1.15 -3.95 19.21
N SER A 124 0.73 -3.05 20.09
CA SER A 124 -0.62 -2.52 20.11
C SER A 124 -0.86 -1.87 18.75
N LEU A 125 -1.39 -2.66 17.82
CA LEU A 125 -1.80 -2.21 16.49
C LEU A 125 -3.12 -1.44 16.60
N ALA A 126 -3.20 -0.52 17.56
CA ALA A 126 -4.18 0.55 17.51
C ALA A 126 -3.92 1.27 16.18
N ARG A 127 -4.75 0.97 15.18
CA ARG A 127 -4.72 1.60 13.85
C ARG A 127 -4.95 3.09 14.02
N SER A 128 -3.89 3.81 14.34
CA SER A 128 -3.93 5.22 14.59
C SER A 128 -3.88 5.93 13.24
N TYR A 129 -4.82 6.84 13.04
CA TYR A 129 -4.81 7.75 11.93
C TYR A 129 -4.77 9.18 12.45
N ARG A 130 -4.16 10.06 11.67
CA ARG A 130 -4.12 11.50 11.90
C ARG A 130 -4.87 12.18 10.78
N ILE A 131 -5.84 13.00 11.15
CA ILE A 131 -6.60 13.84 10.24
C ILE A 131 -6.58 15.28 10.75
N ALA A 132 -6.77 16.25 9.85
CA ALA A 132 -6.88 17.64 10.26
C ALA A 132 -8.08 17.81 11.20
N LYS A 133 -7.90 18.56 12.30
CA LYS A 133 -8.98 18.85 13.26
C LYS A 133 -10.19 19.52 12.58
N ASN A 134 -9.88 20.45 11.68
CA ASN A 134 -10.87 21.19 10.90
C ASN A 134 -10.91 20.67 9.46
N PRO A 135 -12.11 20.48 8.88
CA PRO A 135 -12.25 20.10 7.49
C PRO A 135 -11.69 21.20 6.59
N ALA A 136 -11.15 20.79 5.45
CA ALA A 136 -10.59 21.75 4.51
C ALA A 136 -11.67 22.42 3.64
N PHE A 137 -12.78 21.72 3.46
CA PHE A 137 -13.95 22.18 2.73
C PHE A 137 -15.16 21.89 3.61
N ALA A 138 -15.73 22.92 4.23
CA ALA A 138 -16.93 22.79 5.02
C ALA A 138 -18.17 22.87 4.13
N ASP A 139 -19.27 22.26 4.57
CA ASP A 139 -20.59 22.41 3.97
C ASP A 139 -20.67 22.04 2.45
N VAL A 140 -19.95 21.00 2.04
CA VAL A 140 -19.89 20.56 0.64
C VAL A 140 -21.19 19.83 0.26
N SER A 141 -21.85 20.28 -0.81
CA SER A 141 -23.08 19.66 -1.31
C SER A 141 -22.85 18.30 -1.96
N VAL A 142 -23.86 17.43 -1.96
CA VAL A 142 -23.84 16.14 -2.68
C VAL A 142 -23.57 16.33 -4.18
N GLU A 143 -24.09 17.39 -4.79
CA GLU A 143 -23.84 17.70 -6.20
C GLU A 143 -22.36 17.97 -6.48
N THR A 144 -21.70 18.71 -5.59
CA THR A 144 -20.24 18.95 -5.65
C THR A 144 -19.45 17.66 -5.44
N LEU A 145 -19.92 16.77 -4.55
CA LEU A 145 -19.30 15.44 -4.38
C LEU A 145 -19.42 14.59 -5.66
N GLY A 146 -20.57 14.63 -6.33
CA GLY A 146 -20.79 13.92 -7.59
C GLY A 146 -19.89 14.44 -8.72
N SER A 147 -19.87 15.76 -8.91
CA SER A 147 -19.18 16.42 -10.03
C SER A 147 -17.67 16.53 -9.82
N ALA A 148 -17.21 17.12 -8.71
CA ALA A 148 -15.80 17.42 -8.49
C ALA A 148 -15.02 16.22 -7.92
N TYR A 149 -15.65 15.44 -7.03
CA TYR A 149 -15.04 14.28 -6.39
C TYR A 149 -15.31 12.96 -7.11
N GLN A 150 -16.12 12.97 -8.18
CA GLN A 150 -16.52 11.78 -8.93
C GLN A 150 -17.27 10.74 -8.07
N ALA A 151 -17.94 11.18 -7.00
CA ALA A 151 -18.69 10.33 -6.08
C ALA A 151 -20.17 10.26 -6.47
N LEU A 152 -20.46 9.72 -7.65
CA LEU A 152 -21.81 9.73 -8.25
C LEU A 152 -22.87 9.01 -7.40
N ASP A 153 -22.51 7.87 -6.79
CA ASP A 153 -23.42 7.06 -5.98
C ASP A 153 -23.29 7.36 -4.47
N PHE A 154 -22.81 8.56 -4.10
CA PHE A 154 -22.53 8.94 -2.72
C PHE A 154 -23.73 8.74 -1.78
N THR A 155 -24.91 9.26 -2.16
CA THR A 155 -26.12 9.18 -1.33
C THR A 155 -26.61 7.75 -1.15
N ALA A 156 -26.59 6.95 -2.22
CA ALA A 156 -27.01 5.55 -2.18
C ALA A 156 -26.06 4.69 -1.31
N ALA A 157 -24.74 4.92 -1.44
CA ALA A 157 -23.72 4.27 -0.62
C ALA A 157 -23.82 4.71 0.86
N LEU A 158 -24.10 5.99 1.12
CA LEU A 158 -24.34 6.49 2.48
C LEU A 158 -25.59 5.87 3.10
N ALA A 159 -26.70 5.80 2.37
CA ALA A 159 -27.93 5.19 2.86
C ALA A 159 -27.71 3.71 3.24
N THR A 160 -26.96 2.97 2.41
CA THR A 160 -26.61 1.57 2.69
C THR A 160 -25.73 1.46 3.94
N PHE A 161 -24.72 2.32 4.07
CA PHE A 161 -23.88 2.37 5.27
C PHE A 161 -24.68 2.64 6.55
N LEU A 162 -25.58 3.63 6.52
CA LEU A 162 -26.38 3.99 7.70
C LEU A 162 -27.31 2.83 8.11
N ARG A 163 -27.94 2.14 7.13
CA ARG A 163 -28.74 0.94 7.41
C ARG A 163 -27.94 -0.18 8.07
N CYS A 164 -26.69 -0.39 7.66
CA CYS A 164 -25.87 -1.50 8.14
C CYS A 164 -25.11 -1.19 9.43
N CYS A 165 -24.68 0.05 9.64
CA CYS A 165 -23.70 0.40 10.68
C CYS A 165 -24.23 1.30 11.78
N SER A 166 -25.24 2.13 11.54
CA SER A 166 -25.68 3.17 12.48
C SER A 166 -27.04 2.89 13.08
N GLY A 167 -27.27 1.64 13.51
CA GLY A 167 -28.41 1.25 14.35
C GLY A 167 -29.70 2.01 14.02
N ALA A 168 -30.19 1.85 12.79
CA ALA A 168 -31.40 2.51 12.29
C ALA A 168 -31.44 4.04 12.48
N SER A 169 -30.55 4.79 11.83
CA SER A 169 -30.85 6.19 11.50
C SER A 169 -32.17 6.21 10.70
N HIS A 170 -33.25 6.73 11.27
CA HIS A 170 -34.57 6.81 10.61
C HIS A 170 -34.60 7.78 9.42
N ILE A 171 -33.58 8.65 9.31
CA ILE A 171 -33.48 9.68 8.28
C ILE A 171 -32.57 9.19 7.16
N ALA A 172 -33.14 9.09 5.96
CA ALA A 172 -32.39 8.76 4.76
C ALA A 172 -31.60 10.00 4.28
N PRO A 173 -30.34 9.81 3.82
CA PRO A 173 -29.59 10.90 3.23
C PRO A 173 -30.24 11.35 1.93
N ASN A 174 -30.20 12.64 1.66
CA ASN A 174 -30.81 13.29 0.49
C ASN A 174 -29.78 14.13 -0.29
N GLN A 175 -30.20 14.74 -1.40
CA GLN A 175 -29.32 15.53 -2.28
C GLN A 175 -28.96 16.93 -1.75
N TYR A 176 -29.74 17.43 -0.80
CA TYR A 176 -29.54 18.73 -0.17
C TYR A 176 -28.62 18.65 1.06
N ASP A 177 -28.29 17.44 1.50
CA ASP A 177 -27.34 17.23 2.58
C ASP A 177 -25.97 17.81 2.24
N ARG A 178 -25.29 18.26 3.29
CA ARG A 178 -23.97 18.87 3.18
C ARG A 178 -23.01 18.21 4.15
N PHE A 179 -21.75 18.13 3.74
CA PHE A 179 -20.73 17.37 4.44
C PHE A 179 -19.43 18.16 4.55
N ASP A 180 -18.80 18.04 5.72
CA ASP A 180 -17.45 18.51 5.95
C ASP A 180 -16.44 17.53 5.34
N VAL A 181 -15.59 18.01 4.42
CA VAL A 181 -14.65 17.19 3.64
C VAL A 181 -13.19 17.52 3.97
N TYR A 182 -12.38 16.46 4.09
CA TYR A 182 -10.94 16.51 4.36
C TYR A 182 -10.13 16.21 3.10
N LYS A 183 -8.88 16.69 3.09
CA LYS A 183 -7.97 16.55 1.93
C LYS A 183 -7.24 15.20 1.84
N GLN A 184 -7.23 14.39 2.89
CA GLN A 184 -6.08 14.34 3.80
C GLN A 184 -6.31 13.40 4.98
N VAL A 185 -5.96 12.11 4.92
CA VAL A 185 -5.71 11.29 6.13
C VAL A 185 -4.29 10.71 6.12
N ILE A 186 -3.67 10.60 7.28
CA ILE A 186 -2.37 9.96 7.47
C ILE A 186 -2.58 8.72 8.33
N VAL A 187 -2.11 7.57 7.88
CA VAL A 187 -2.20 6.31 8.61
C VAL A 187 -0.81 5.92 9.08
N THR A 188 -0.69 5.51 10.34
CA THR A 188 0.58 5.02 10.88
C THR A 188 0.76 3.56 10.46
N ILE A 189 1.88 3.27 9.82
CA ILE A 189 2.31 1.93 9.41
C ILE A 189 3.17 1.37 10.56
N PRO A 190 2.79 0.25 11.16
CA PRO A 190 3.57 -0.35 12.24
C PRO A 190 4.97 -0.75 11.75
N LEU A 191 5.95 -0.61 12.67
CA LEU A 191 7.39 -0.81 12.49
C LEU A 191 7.73 -2.18 11.91
N SER A 192 8.13 -2.25 10.63
CA SER A 192 8.68 -3.49 10.08
C SER A 192 10.20 -3.49 10.18
N PRO A 193 10.83 -4.53 10.76
CA PRO A 193 12.28 -4.72 10.75
C PRO A 193 12.88 -4.77 9.34
N LEU A 194 12.04 -4.96 8.31
CA LEU A 194 12.44 -5.08 6.91
C LEU A 194 12.66 -3.73 6.21
N VAL A 195 12.06 -2.64 6.72
CA VAL A 195 11.98 -1.34 6.00
C VAL A 195 12.67 -0.21 6.77
N ASP A 196 12.41 -0.07 8.08
CA ASP A 196 13.14 0.87 8.95
C ASP A 196 12.74 0.72 10.43
N ALA A 197 13.59 1.18 11.36
CA ALA A 197 13.34 1.17 12.81
C ALA A 197 12.46 2.33 13.30
N HIS A 198 11.86 3.10 12.38
CA HIS A 198 11.03 4.26 12.70
C HIS A 198 9.58 4.09 12.24
N GLU A 199 8.63 4.65 13.00
CA GLU A 199 7.21 4.69 12.63
C GLU A 199 7.06 5.35 11.26
N THR A 200 6.70 4.54 10.27
CA THR A 200 6.44 5.06 8.93
C THR A 200 5.01 5.54 8.87
N THR A 201 4.76 6.67 8.22
CA THR A 201 3.39 7.15 8.01
C THR A 201 3.07 7.18 6.53
N GLN A 202 1.86 6.76 6.18
CA GLN A 202 1.36 6.82 4.81
C GLN A 202 0.25 7.85 4.70
N ARG A 203 0.45 8.78 3.76
CA ARG A 203 -0.50 9.83 3.46
C ARG A 203 -1.45 9.37 2.36
N ILE A 204 -2.76 9.51 2.59
CA ILE A 204 -3.83 9.15 1.66
C ILE A 204 -4.66 10.40 1.36
N ARG A 205 -4.62 10.86 0.11
CA ARG A 205 -5.30 12.08 -0.36
C ARG A 205 -6.58 11.77 -1.11
N ALA A 206 -7.53 12.70 -0.97
CA ALA A 206 -8.82 12.68 -1.63
C ALA A 206 -9.22 14.12 -1.97
N GLN A 207 -8.71 14.65 -3.09
CA GLN A 207 -8.85 16.04 -3.47
C GLN A 207 -9.29 16.19 -4.94
N PRO A 208 -10.30 17.03 -5.23
CA PRO A 208 -10.69 17.34 -6.59
C PRO A 208 -9.66 18.28 -7.22
N ALA A 209 -9.76 18.47 -8.53
CA ALA A 209 -8.98 19.50 -9.20
C ALA A 209 -9.40 20.87 -8.66
N SER A 210 -8.43 21.76 -8.41
CA SER A 210 -8.69 23.14 -8.04
C SER A 210 -8.25 24.06 -9.17
N SER A 211 -9.12 24.99 -9.54
CA SER A 211 -8.72 26.13 -10.37
C SER A 211 -7.81 27.04 -9.55
N GLY A 212 -6.73 27.52 -10.17
CA GLY A 212 -5.83 28.47 -9.52
C GLY A 212 -6.59 29.75 -9.19
N THR A 213 -6.37 30.30 -7.99
CA THR A 213 -6.98 31.58 -7.58
C THR A 213 -5.88 32.60 -7.35
N GLY A 214 -5.92 33.71 -8.09
CA GLY A 214 -4.91 34.76 -8.04
C GLY A 214 -3.52 34.24 -8.42
N ARG A 215 -2.53 34.40 -7.51
CA ARG A 215 -1.15 33.92 -7.71
C ARG A 215 -0.96 32.42 -7.47
N LYS A 216 -1.94 31.70 -6.91
CA LYS A 216 -1.82 30.26 -6.66
C LYS A 216 -2.20 29.48 -7.91
N LYS A 217 -1.26 28.69 -8.43
CA LYS A 217 -1.50 27.75 -9.53
C LYS A 217 -2.53 26.70 -9.09
N GLY A 218 -3.42 26.32 -10.01
CA GLY A 218 -4.38 25.25 -9.78
C GLY A 218 -3.68 23.92 -9.53
N SER A 219 -4.31 23.05 -8.74
CA SER A 219 -3.82 21.70 -8.48
C SER A 219 -4.63 20.67 -9.26
N PRO A 220 -4.01 19.64 -9.86
CA PRO A 220 -4.75 18.53 -10.43
C PRO A 220 -5.50 17.75 -9.34
N ALA A 221 -6.53 17.01 -9.74
CA ALA A 221 -7.23 16.08 -8.86
C ALA A 221 -6.27 14.99 -8.38
N CYS A 222 -6.39 14.59 -7.11
CA CYS A 222 -5.56 13.58 -6.48
C CYS A 222 -6.42 12.67 -5.60
N PHE A 223 -6.59 11.42 -6.04
CA PHE A 223 -7.37 10.39 -5.36
C PHE A 223 -6.50 9.15 -5.21
N ASP A 224 -5.90 8.99 -4.04
CA ASP A 224 -4.94 7.92 -3.78
C ASP A 224 -5.68 6.55 -3.69
N THR A 225 -4.98 5.49 -4.10
CA THR A 225 -5.44 4.11 -4.03
C THR A 225 -4.92 3.43 -2.77
N VAL A 226 -5.77 2.63 -2.13
CA VAL A 226 -5.50 1.96 -0.87
C VAL A 226 -5.82 0.47 -0.98
N LEU A 227 -5.11 -0.35 -0.22
CA LEU A 227 -5.43 -1.75 0.03
C LEU A 227 -6.26 -1.84 1.31
N ILE A 228 -7.39 -2.53 1.24
CA ILE A 228 -8.33 -2.70 2.36
C ILE A 228 -8.56 -4.19 2.58
N VAL A 229 -8.52 -4.62 3.83
CA VAL A 229 -8.95 -5.98 4.22
C VAL A 229 -10.47 -6.05 4.08
N GLU A 230 -10.94 -6.76 3.07
CA GLU A 230 -12.37 -7.01 2.82
C GLU A 230 -12.81 -8.29 3.55
N ASP A 231 -11.99 -9.34 3.49
CA ASP A 231 -12.21 -10.61 4.18
C ASP A 231 -11.07 -10.86 5.17
N VAL A 232 -11.36 -10.64 6.45
CA VAL A 232 -10.40 -10.83 7.54
C VAL A 232 -10.04 -12.30 7.71
N ALA A 233 -10.98 -13.22 7.51
CA ALA A 233 -10.74 -14.64 7.69
C ALA A 233 -9.80 -15.15 6.60
N LYS A 234 -10.08 -14.81 5.34
CA LYS A 234 -9.22 -15.16 4.20
C LYS A 234 -7.84 -14.50 4.31
N PHE A 235 -7.80 -13.24 4.75
CA PHE A 235 -6.54 -12.52 4.98
C PHE A 235 -5.67 -13.21 6.03
N ARG A 236 -6.26 -13.67 7.14
CA ARG A 236 -5.53 -14.39 8.20
C ARG A 236 -5.13 -15.82 7.80
N SER A 237 -5.94 -16.51 7.01
CA SER A 237 -5.68 -17.92 6.68
C SER A 237 -4.69 -18.09 5.54
N GLU A 238 -4.75 -17.24 4.51
CA GLU A 238 -3.93 -17.36 3.30
C GLU A 238 -2.75 -16.38 3.29
N GLY A 239 -2.83 -15.28 4.05
CA GLY A 239 -1.82 -14.24 4.11
C GLY A 239 -1.62 -13.49 2.78
N GLY A 240 -0.59 -12.63 2.75
CA GLY A 240 -0.21 -11.89 1.54
C GLY A 240 -1.35 -11.02 0.99
N LEU A 241 -1.70 -11.22 -0.29
CA LEU A 241 -2.74 -10.44 -0.97
C LEU A 241 -4.16 -11.04 -0.87
N ALA A 242 -4.30 -12.21 -0.26
CA ALA A 242 -5.60 -12.85 -0.11
C ALA A 242 -6.49 -12.07 0.89
N GLY A 243 -7.78 -11.94 0.60
CA GLY A 243 -8.70 -11.16 1.45
C GLY A 243 -8.51 -9.63 1.40
N LEU A 244 -7.48 -9.13 0.71
CA LEU A 244 -7.29 -7.71 0.42
C LEU A 244 -8.00 -7.33 -0.89
N ARG A 245 -8.47 -6.08 -0.93
CA ARG A 245 -9.02 -5.47 -2.14
C ARG A 245 -8.56 -4.03 -2.29
N VAL A 246 -8.29 -3.65 -3.53
CA VAL A 246 -7.88 -2.29 -3.87
C VAL A 246 -9.12 -1.40 -4.02
N ALA A 247 -9.06 -0.21 -3.42
CA ALA A 247 -10.03 0.85 -3.65
C ALA A 247 -9.36 2.19 -3.91
N GLN A 248 -10.06 3.07 -4.61
CA GLN A 248 -9.67 4.48 -4.75
C GLN A 248 -10.48 5.33 -3.78
N VAL A 249 -9.81 6.10 -2.93
CA VAL A 249 -10.49 7.01 -2.00
C VAL A 249 -10.93 8.25 -2.75
N ARG A 250 -12.24 8.52 -2.80
CA ARG A 250 -12.77 9.73 -3.44
C ARG A 250 -13.05 10.83 -2.46
N VAL A 251 -13.67 10.52 -1.33
CA VAL A 251 -14.11 11.54 -0.37
C VAL A 251 -13.74 11.08 1.03
N LEU A 252 -13.13 11.97 1.80
CA LEU A 252 -12.95 11.82 3.24
C LEU A 252 -13.86 12.85 3.89
N PHE A 253 -14.84 12.44 4.69
CA PHE A 253 -15.86 13.36 5.19
C PHE A 253 -16.28 13.04 6.62
N ARG A 254 -16.81 14.04 7.33
CA ARG A 254 -17.50 13.85 8.62
C ARG A 254 -18.98 13.63 8.34
N LEU A 255 -19.59 12.68 9.06
CA LEU A 255 -21.02 12.45 8.96
C LEU A 255 -21.78 13.67 9.49
N SER A 256 -22.80 14.11 8.76
CA SER A 256 -23.62 15.24 9.19
C SER A 256 -24.45 14.86 10.43
N PRO A 257 -24.54 15.70 11.48
CA PRO A 257 -25.14 15.32 12.75
C PRO A 257 -26.58 14.83 12.69
N HIS A 258 -27.38 15.32 11.72
CA HIS A 258 -28.78 14.90 11.56
C HIS A 258 -28.93 13.47 11.04
N LEU A 259 -27.89 12.91 10.41
CA LEU A 259 -27.88 11.52 9.93
C LEU A 259 -27.39 10.53 11.00
N GLY A 260 -26.90 11.05 12.13
CA GLY A 260 -26.38 10.28 13.26
C GLY A 260 -25.01 10.78 13.72
N MET A 261 -24.58 10.26 14.87
CA MET A 261 -23.25 10.52 15.41
C MET A 261 -22.32 9.35 15.10
N TYR A 262 -21.15 9.65 14.54
CA TYR A 262 -20.11 8.67 14.29
C TYR A 262 -18.76 9.26 14.73
N PRO A 263 -17.98 8.56 15.58
CA PRO A 263 -16.81 9.12 16.25
C PRO A 263 -15.60 9.33 15.32
N HIS A 264 -15.63 8.73 14.13
CA HIS A 264 -14.52 8.77 13.18
C HIS A 264 -14.93 9.42 11.84
N PRO A 265 -14.01 10.02 11.10
CA PRO A 265 -14.27 10.38 9.71
C PRO A 265 -14.56 9.13 8.88
N LEU A 266 -15.35 9.32 7.83
CA LEU A 266 -15.75 8.28 6.91
C LEU A 266 -15.08 8.51 5.55
N ALA A 267 -14.80 7.41 4.85
CA ALA A 267 -14.29 7.44 3.49
C ALA A 267 -15.34 6.90 2.50
N TYR A 268 -15.59 7.62 1.41
CA TYR A 268 -16.23 7.06 0.22
C TYR A 268 -15.13 6.54 -0.72
N VAL A 269 -15.27 5.29 -1.12
CA VAL A 269 -14.29 4.60 -1.96
C VAL A 269 -14.96 3.99 -3.19
N GLU A 270 -14.25 3.97 -4.31
CA GLU A 270 -14.61 3.19 -5.49
C GLU A 270 -13.75 1.92 -5.54
N TRP A 271 -14.38 0.75 -5.68
CA TRP A 271 -13.64 -0.51 -5.67
C TRP A 271 -13.10 -0.89 -7.04
N PHE A 272 -11.91 -1.47 -7.03
CA PHE A 272 -11.40 -2.23 -8.17
C PHE A 272 -11.91 -3.67 -8.11
N THR A 273 -11.68 -4.42 -9.19
CA THR A 273 -11.89 -5.87 -9.25
C THR A 273 -11.06 -6.57 -8.17
N GLY A 274 -11.55 -7.73 -7.72
CA GLY A 274 -10.82 -8.55 -6.75
C GLY A 274 -9.43 -8.94 -7.25
N LEU A 275 -8.54 -9.22 -6.31
CA LEU A 275 -7.17 -9.66 -6.59
C LEU A 275 -7.10 -11.15 -6.95
N ASP A 276 -8.21 -11.87 -7.02
CA ASP A 276 -8.23 -13.32 -7.33
C ASP A 276 -7.99 -13.63 -8.82
N ASN A 277 -7.83 -12.61 -9.67
CA ASN A 277 -7.54 -12.80 -11.09
C ASN A 277 -6.12 -13.36 -11.30
N THR A 278 -5.98 -14.18 -12.35
CA THR A 278 -4.68 -14.68 -12.79
C THR A 278 -3.74 -13.51 -13.09
N PRO A 279 -2.50 -13.52 -12.57
CA PRO A 279 -1.50 -12.52 -12.92
C PRO A 279 -1.27 -12.50 -14.42
N ASP A 280 -0.97 -11.31 -14.95
CA ASP A 280 -0.58 -11.18 -16.35
C ASP A 280 0.68 -12.02 -16.61
N PRO A 281 0.67 -12.96 -17.59
CA PRO A 281 1.78 -13.89 -17.80
C PRO A 281 3.12 -13.21 -18.14
N SER A 282 3.08 -11.99 -18.68
CA SER A 282 4.27 -11.29 -19.15
C SER A 282 4.93 -10.43 -18.06
N SER A 283 4.12 -9.82 -17.19
CA SER A 283 4.59 -8.93 -16.13
C SER A 283 4.58 -9.58 -14.73
N GLY A 284 3.84 -10.67 -14.55
CA GLY A 284 3.57 -11.27 -13.24
C GLY A 284 2.66 -10.41 -12.36
N LEU A 285 2.11 -9.31 -12.89
CA LEU A 285 1.30 -8.35 -12.14
C LEU A 285 -0.19 -8.69 -12.20
N LYS A 286 -0.89 -8.48 -11.09
CA LYS A 286 -2.36 -8.55 -11.08
C LYS A 286 -2.93 -7.33 -11.78
N THR A 287 -3.75 -7.56 -12.81
CA THR A 287 -4.43 -6.48 -13.53
C THR A 287 -5.69 -6.06 -12.78
N LEU A 288 -5.78 -4.77 -12.45
CA LEU A 288 -6.94 -4.17 -11.80
C LEU A 288 -7.82 -3.49 -12.83
N ARG A 289 -9.13 -3.76 -12.77
CA ARG A 289 -10.16 -2.99 -13.47
C ARG A 289 -11.06 -2.33 -12.44
N ARG A 290 -11.73 -1.24 -12.81
CA ARG A 290 -12.81 -0.72 -11.95
C ARG A 290 -13.90 -1.78 -11.86
N SER A 291 -14.29 -2.16 -10.64
CA SER A 291 -15.37 -3.13 -10.49
C SER A 291 -16.67 -2.48 -10.98
N THR A 292 -17.52 -3.26 -11.64
CA THR A 292 -18.82 -2.80 -12.14
C THR A 292 -19.90 -3.81 -11.76
N ARG A 293 -21.07 -3.34 -11.31
CA ARG A 293 -22.27 -4.14 -11.08
C ARG A 293 -23.41 -3.52 -11.90
N ASN A 294 -24.06 -4.29 -12.76
CA ASN A 294 -25.11 -3.84 -13.70
C ASN A 294 -24.70 -2.59 -14.51
N SER A 295 -23.51 -2.62 -15.14
CA SER A 295 -22.94 -1.50 -15.92
C SER A 295 -22.71 -0.19 -15.15
N ARG A 296 -22.95 -0.18 -13.83
CA ARG A 296 -22.55 0.91 -12.92
C ARG A 296 -21.28 0.52 -12.21
N ARG A 297 -20.47 1.49 -11.81
CA ARG A 297 -19.26 1.20 -11.01
C ARG A 297 -19.69 0.57 -9.69
N ASN A 298 -19.00 -0.47 -9.27
CA ASN A 298 -19.20 -1.10 -7.97
C ASN A 298 -18.59 -0.18 -6.92
N VAL A 299 -19.44 0.72 -6.46
CA VAL A 299 -19.21 1.54 -5.29
C VAL A 299 -19.65 0.71 -4.11
N GLY A 300 -18.79 0.56 -3.11
CA GLY A 300 -19.07 -0.33 -1.99
C GLY A 300 -18.98 0.38 -0.66
N ASN A 301 -19.56 -0.29 0.33
CA ASN A 301 -19.80 0.21 1.68
C ASN A 301 -18.50 0.67 2.35
N LYS A 302 -18.59 1.83 2.99
CA LYS A 302 -17.50 2.69 3.44
C LYS A 302 -16.47 1.96 4.30
N VAL A 303 -15.20 2.29 4.08
CA VAL A 303 -14.10 1.83 4.93
C VAL A 303 -14.11 2.67 6.20
N ARG A 304 -14.18 2.01 7.36
CA ARG A 304 -13.98 2.65 8.66
C ARG A 304 -12.50 2.96 8.81
N LEU A 305 -12.16 4.21 9.14
CA LEU A 305 -10.77 4.59 9.43
C LEU A 305 -10.32 4.15 10.84
N GLY A 306 -11.23 3.62 11.68
CA GLY A 306 -10.93 3.13 13.03
C GLY A 306 -11.91 2.01 13.46
N HIS A 307 -11.49 1.21 14.45
CA HIS A 307 -12.36 0.27 15.16
C HIS A 307 -13.01 0.95 16.37
N SER A 308 -14.24 0.56 16.67
CA SER A 308 -14.92 0.83 17.95
C SER A 308 -14.78 -0.40 18.83
#